data_AF-A0A2E2FPN3-F1
#
_entry.id   AF-A0A2E2FPN3-F1
#
_cell.length_a   1.000
_cell.length_b   1.000
_cell.length_c   1.000
_cell.angle_alpha   90.00
_cell.angle_beta   90.00
_cell.angle_gamma   90.00
#
_symmetry.space_group_name_H-M   'P 1'
#
loop_
_entity.id
_entity.type
_entity.pdbx_description
1 polymer ?
#
loop_
_entity_poly.entity_id
_entity_poly.type
_entity_poly.pdbx_seq_one_letter_code
_entity_poly.pdbx_strand_id
1 'polypeptide(L)'
;MSKIVEKVFKSHPNAKKVFTTSDGMPFVNEHNAKLHSKTLKDKTVKTHERPKEESEKVTAKELIDQIEAAKTVAEIDALVPEGEKRSTVLAAVEKAKKELDEGGGDE
;
A
#
# COMPACT_ATOMS: atom_id res chain seq x y z
N MET A 1 -4.07 18.67 10.79
CA MET A 1 -5.00 17.53 11.03
C MET A 1 -5.33 17.48 12.51
N SER A 2 -6.56 17.14 12.89
CA SER A 2 -6.93 16.99 14.31
C SER A 2 -6.35 15.69 14.85
N LYS A 3 -5.70 15.71 16.03
CA LYS A 3 -5.09 14.52 16.68
C LYS A 3 -6.06 13.32 16.77
N ILE A 4 -7.35 13.61 16.89
CA ILE A 4 -8.44 12.63 16.94
C ILE A 4 -8.56 11.85 15.63
N VAL A 5 -8.47 12.53 14.48
CA VAL A 5 -8.59 11.94 13.15
C VAL A 5 -7.45 10.96 12.89
N GLU A 6 -6.23 11.33 13.27
CA GLU A 6 -5.06 10.44 13.19
C GLU A 6 -5.24 9.19 14.05
N LYS A 7 -5.81 9.33 15.25
CA LYS A 7 -6.12 8.19 16.12
C LYS A 7 -7.13 7.25 15.47
N VAL A 8 -8.16 7.79 14.80
CA VAL A 8 -9.14 6.98 14.06
C VAL A 8 -8.48 6.24 12.90
N PHE A 9 -7.61 6.89 12.12
CA PHE A 9 -6.86 6.23 11.05
C PHE A 9 -5.90 5.14 11.57
N LYS A 10 -5.29 5.34 12.74
CA LYS A 10 -4.46 4.32 13.41
C LYS A 10 -5.29 3.11 13.85
N SER A 11 -6.49 3.33 14.41
CA SER A 11 -7.39 2.25 14.81
C SER A 11 -8.11 1.59 13.63
N HIS A 12 -8.29 2.30 12.51
CA HIS A 12 -8.95 1.81 11.30
C HIS A 12 -8.00 1.91 10.10
N PRO A 13 -7.04 1.00 9.97
CA PRO A 13 -6.06 1.02 8.88
C PRO A 13 -6.69 0.87 7.49
N ASN A 14 -7.91 0.35 7.40
CA ASN A 14 -8.66 0.24 6.15
C ASN A 14 -9.46 1.50 5.80
N ALA A 15 -9.60 2.46 6.74
CA ALA A 15 -10.32 3.70 6.49
C ALA A 15 -9.49 4.63 5.61
N LYS A 16 -10.01 4.92 4.41
CA LYS A 16 -9.39 5.87 3.46
C LYS A 16 -9.72 7.32 3.82
N LYS A 17 -10.87 7.55 4.45
CA LYS A 17 -11.42 8.86 4.79
C LYS A 17 -12.03 8.82 6.19
N VAL A 18 -11.92 9.93 6.90
CA VAL A 18 -12.55 10.19 8.19
C VAL A 18 -13.25 11.54 8.11
N PHE A 19 -14.45 11.62 8.63
CA PHE A 19 -15.30 12.80 8.63
C PHE A 19 -15.38 13.33 10.07
N THR A 20 -15.40 14.63 10.26
CA THR A 20 -15.50 15.23 11.58
C THR A 20 -16.59 16.29 11.57
N THR A 21 -17.53 16.20 12.51
CA THR A 21 -18.63 17.17 12.63
C THR A 21 -18.19 18.40 13.44
N SER A 22 -18.99 19.47 13.43
CA SER A 22 -18.72 20.68 14.22
C SER A 22 -18.58 20.45 15.73
N ASP A 23 -19.17 19.37 16.24
CA ASP A 23 -19.07 18.93 17.64
C ASP A 23 -17.72 18.29 17.98
N GLY A 24 -16.87 18.03 16.97
CA GLY A 24 -15.57 17.40 17.15
C GLY A 24 -15.60 15.87 17.14
N MET A 25 -16.76 15.24 16.87
CA MET A 25 -16.87 13.79 16.77
C MET A 25 -16.35 13.27 15.42
N PRO A 26 -15.43 12.27 15.42
CA PRO A 26 -14.94 11.65 14.21
C PRO A 26 -15.82 10.46 13.78
N PHE A 27 -16.02 10.31 12.47
CA PHE A 27 -16.79 9.24 11.86
C PHE A 27 -16.01 8.66 10.68
N VAL A 28 -15.94 7.33 10.57
CA VAL A 28 -15.33 6.67 9.39
C VAL A 28 -16.28 6.61 8.19
N ASN A 29 -17.58 6.83 8.42
CA ASN A 29 -18.63 6.77 7.40
C ASN A 29 -19.28 8.15 7.22
N GLU A 30 -19.29 8.63 5.97
CA GLU A 30 -19.87 9.93 5.60
C GLU A 30 -21.35 10.02 5.98
N HIS A 31 -22.11 8.93 5.77
CA HIS A 31 -23.54 8.91 6.02
C HIS A 31 -23.86 9.19 7.50
N ASN A 32 -23.10 8.55 8.41
CA ASN A 32 -23.25 8.76 9.85
C ASN A 32 -22.86 10.19 10.26
N ALA A 33 -21.77 10.72 9.69
CA ALA A 33 -21.35 12.10 9.94
C ALA A 33 -22.43 13.11 9.48
N LYS A 34 -23.03 12.88 8.31
CA LYS A 34 -24.12 13.71 7.78
C LYS A 34 -25.36 13.63 8.67
N LEU A 35 -25.79 12.43 9.07
CA LEU A 35 -26.92 12.25 9.98
C LEU A 35 -26.70 12.99 11.31
N HIS A 36 -25.52 12.85 11.90
CA HIS A 36 -25.17 13.54 13.13
C HIS A 36 -25.08 15.06 12.95
N SER A 37 -24.52 15.54 11.84
CA SER A 37 -24.47 16.99 11.56
C SER A 37 -25.86 17.64 11.46
N LYS A 38 -26.89 16.89 11.03
CA LYS A 38 -28.27 17.39 10.93
C LYS A 38 -28.88 17.67 12.30
N THR A 39 -28.41 16.99 13.36
CA THR A 39 -28.88 17.23 14.73
C THR A 39 -28.15 18.40 15.41
N LEU A 40 -27.10 18.93 14.77
CA LEU A 40 -26.33 20.07 15.25
C LEU A 40 -26.85 21.39 14.64
N LYS A 41 -26.59 22.50 15.35
CA LYS A 41 -26.86 23.85 14.83
C LYS A 41 -25.99 24.14 13.60
N ASP A 42 -24.71 23.81 13.70
CA ASP A 42 -23.74 23.89 12.60
C ASP A 42 -23.65 22.56 11.86
N LYS A 43 -24.23 22.53 10.65
CA LYS A 43 -24.28 21.35 9.77
C LYS A 43 -22.98 21.13 8.99
N THR A 44 -21.84 21.49 9.59
CA THR A 44 -20.54 21.40 8.94
C THR A 44 -19.96 20.01 9.18
N VAL A 45 -19.51 19.40 8.08
CA VAL A 45 -18.75 18.15 8.10
C VAL A 45 -17.42 18.42 7.41
N LYS A 46 -16.33 18.24 8.14
CA LYS A 46 -14.97 18.30 7.59
C LYS A 46 -14.54 16.91 7.16
N THR A 47 -14.13 16.78 5.91
CA THR A 47 -13.58 15.54 5.38
C THR A 47 -12.07 15.57 5.52
N HIS A 48 -11.51 14.53 6.12
CA HIS A 48 -10.08 14.30 6.22
C HIS A 48 -9.76 13.03 5.45
N GLU A 49 -8.91 13.15 4.44
CA GLU A 49 -8.39 12.00 3.70
C GLU A 49 -7.13 11.51 4.40
N ARG A 50 -6.95 10.18 4.45
CA ARG A 50 -5.71 9.62 4.99
C ARG A 50 -4.58 10.12 4.09
N PRO A 51 -3.49 10.70 4.64
CA PRO A 51 -2.30 10.94 3.85
C PRO A 51 -1.90 9.57 3.30
N LYS A 52 -1.99 9.43 1.97
CA LYS A 52 -1.57 8.22 1.30
C LYS A 52 -0.06 8.16 1.53
N GLU A 53 0.37 7.36 2.50
CA GLU A 53 1.67 6.72 2.35
C GLU A 53 1.55 5.98 1.04
N GLU A 54 2.13 6.55 -0.01
CA GLU A 54 2.64 5.76 -1.12
C GLU A 54 3.60 4.75 -0.50
N SER A 55 3.04 3.66 0.01
CA SER A 55 3.70 2.38 -0.17
C SER A 55 3.93 2.32 -1.66
N GLU A 56 5.18 2.60 -2.06
CA GLU A 56 5.73 2.27 -3.36
C GLU A 56 5.44 0.78 -3.57
N LYS A 57 4.25 0.49 -4.08
CA LYS A 57 3.89 -0.85 -4.48
C LYS A 57 4.65 -1.05 -5.78
N VAL A 58 5.89 -1.53 -5.65
CA VAL A 58 6.68 -1.97 -6.80
C VAL A 58 5.77 -2.92 -7.59
N THR A 59 5.48 -2.50 -8.81
CA THR A 59 4.55 -3.23 -9.65
C THR A 59 5.19 -4.57 -10.02
N ALA A 60 4.38 -5.58 -10.37
CA ALA A 60 4.93 -6.86 -10.83
C ALA A 60 5.90 -6.66 -12.00
N LYS A 61 5.63 -5.69 -12.87
CA LYS A 61 6.48 -5.34 -14.00
C LYS A 61 7.85 -4.82 -13.55
N GLU A 62 7.89 -3.90 -12.59
CA GLU A 62 9.17 -3.37 -12.09
C GLU A 62 10.01 -4.41 -11.36
N LEU A 63 9.36 -5.31 -10.61
CA LEU A 63 10.07 -6.44 -10.00
C LEU A 63 10.71 -7.33 -11.06
N ILE A 64 9.98 -7.65 -12.13
CA ILE A 64 10.49 -8.47 -13.23
C ILE A 64 11.67 -7.79 -13.92
N ASP A 65 11.57 -6.48 -14.21
CA ASP A 65 12.66 -5.70 -14.81
C ASP A 65 13.93 -5.73 -13.94
N GLN A 66 13.77 -5.59 -12.63
CA GLN A 66 14.88 -5.69 -11.67
C GLN A 66 15.46 -7.10 -11.59
N ILE A 67 14.62 -8.15 -11.65
CA ILE A 67 15.04 -9.56 -11.67
C ILE A 67 15.83 -9.87 -12.95
N GLU A 68 15.39 -9.38 -14.11
CA GLU A 68 16.08 -9.57 -15.38
C GLU A 68 17.39 -8.74 -15.46
N ALA A 69 17.45 -7.60 -14.78
CA ALA A 69 18.67 -6.80 -14.65
C ALA A 69 19.66 -7.34 -13.59
N ALA A 70 19.20 -8.21 -12.69
CA ALA A 70 20.04 -8.79 -11.66
C ALA A 70 21.09 -9.72 -12.26
N LYS A 71 22.34 -9.61 -11.76
CA LYS A 71 23.46 -10.39 -12.30
C LYS A 71 23.77 -11.62 -11.48
N THR A 72 23.13 -11.76 -10.32
CA THR A 72 23.40 -12.84 -9.37
C THR A 72 22.10 -13.38 -8.79
N VAL A 73 22.10 -14.67 -8.46
CA VAL A 73 20.98 -15.34 -7.78
C VAL A 73 20.64 -14.66 -6.45
N ALA A 74 21.67 -14.19 -5.72
CA ALA A 74 21.50 -13.49 -4.45
C ALA A 74 20.76 -12.16 -4.60
N GLU A 75 21.02 -11.39 -5.66
CA GLU A 75 20.26 -10.17 -5.95
C GLU A 75 18.80 -10.49 -6.31
N ILE A 76 18.56 -11.55 -7.09
CA ILE A 76 17.21 -11.99 -7.44
C ILE A 76 16.41 -12.35 -6.17
N ASP A 77 16.98 -13.10 -5.23
CA ASP A 77 16.32 -13.42 -3.96
C ASP A 77 16.12 -12.18 -3.07
N ALA A 78 17.03 -11.20 -3.10
CA ALA A 78 16.88 -9.96 -2.34
C ALA A 78 15.79 -9.03 -2.89
N LEU A 79 15.55 -9.07 -4.21
CA LEU A 79 14.51 -8.30 -4.90
C LEU A 79 13.11 -8.84 -4.64
N VAL A 80 12.99 -10.12 -4.27
CA VAL A 80 11.71 -10.79 -4.11
C VAL A 80 11.39 -10.92 -2.62
N PRO A 81 10.30 -10.30 -2.14
CA PRO A 81 9.95 -10.38 -0.73
C PRO A 81 9.58 -11.82 -0.34
N GLU A 82 9.97 -12.20 0.88
CA GLU A 82 9.67 -13.54 1.42
C GLU A 82 8.13 -13.76 1.44
N GLY A 83 7.68 -14.78 0.71
CA GLY A 83 6.25 -15.06 0.54
C GLY A 83 5.60 -14.39 -0.68
N GLU A 84 6.36 -13.93 -1.68
CA GLU A 84 5.83 -13.55 -3.00
C GLU A 84 5.02 -14.68 -3.63
N LYS A 85 3.81 -14.36 -4.12
CA LYS A 85 2.85 -15.34 -4.69
C LYS A 85 2.46 -15.02 -6.13
N ARG A 86 2.94 -13.90 -6.69
CA ARG A 86 2.66 -13.52 -8.07
C ARG A 86 3.35 -14.50 -9.00
N SER A 87 2.56 -15.33 -9.68
CA SER A 87 3.07 -16.35 -10.61
C SER A 87 4.00 -15.77 -11.69
N THR A 88 3.74 -14.55 -12.16
CA THR A 88 4.60 -13.87 -13.15
C THR A 88 5.97 -13.50 -12.59
N VAL A 89 6.04 -13.10 -11.31
CA VAL A 89 7.31 -12.76 -10.65
C VAL A 89 8.10 -14.04 -10.38
N LEU A 90 7.44 -15.10 -9.88
CA LEU A 90 8.08 -16.39 -9.66
C LEU A 90 8.66 -16.98 -10.96
N ALA A 91 7.91 -16.90 -12.06
CA ALA A 91 8.39 -17.35 -13.37
C ALA A 91 9.63 -16.56 -13.84
N ALA A 92 9.67 -15.24 -13.61
CA ALA A 92 10.84 -14.42 -13.93
C ALA A 92 12.05 -14.77 -13.06
N VAL A 93 11.83 -15.04 -11.76
CA VAL A 93 12.88 -15.51 -10.83
C VAL A 93 13.48 -16.81 -11.31
N GLU A 94 12.64 -17.81 -11.60
CA GLU A 94 13.10 -19.12 -12.05
C GLU A 94 13.88 -19.02 -13.36
N LYS A 95 13.38 -18.21 -14.31
CA LYS A 95 14.05 -17.96 -15.58
C LYS A 95 15.42 -17.30 -15.38
N ALA A 96 15.49 -16.20 -14.63
CA ALA A 96 16.73 -15.47 -14.41
C ALA A 96 17.76 -16.28 -13.61
N LYS A 97 17.32 -17.04 -12.59
CA LYS A 97 18.21 -17.96 -11.85
C LYS A 97 18.77 -19.05 -12.75
N LYS A 98 17.95 -19.60 -13.65
CA LYS A 98 18.37 -20.63 -14.62
C LYS A 98 19.38 -20.08 -15.64
N GLU A 99 19.16 -18.89 -16.18
CA GLU A 99 20.11 -18.24 -17.11
C GLU A 99 21.47 -17.96 -16.46
N LEU A 100 21.50 -17.63 -15.16
CA LEU A 100 22.75 -17.40 -14.42
C LEU A 100 23.46 -18.70 -14.00
N ASP A 101 22.72 -19.80 -13.79
CA ASP A 101 23.27 -21.12 -13.48
C ASP A 101 23.87 -21.80 -14.72
N GLU A 102 23.19 -21.69 -15.87
CA GLU A 102 23.64 -22.29 -17.14
C GLU A 102 24.61 -21.39 -17.92
N GLY A 103 24.66 -20.08 -17.66
CA GLY A 103 25.52 -19.11 -18.35
C GLY A 103 26.92 -18.91 -17.74
N GLY A 104 27.28 -19.67 -16.71
CA GLY A 104 28.58 -19.58 -16.02
C GLY A 104 29.67 -20.50 -16.56
N GLY A 105 29.49 -21.10 -17.74
CA GLY A 105 30.35 -22.15 -18.29
C GLY A 105 30.81 -21.90 -19.72
N ASP A 106 31.33 -20.71 -20.02
CA ASP A 106 32.16 -20.49 -21.21
C ASP A 106 33.53 -19.96 -20.76
N GLU A 107 34.42 -20.89 -20.39
CA GLU A 107 35.88 -20.73 -20.47
C GLU A 107 36.45 -21.85 -21.34
#